data_AF-A0A9W6IB63-F1
#
_entry.id   AF-A0A9W6IB63-F1
#
_cell.length_a   1.000
_cell.length_b   1.000
_cell.length_c   1.000
_cell.angle_alpha   90.00
_cell.angle_beta   90.00
_cell.angle_gamma   90.00
#
_symmetry.space_group_name_H-M   'P 1'
#
loop_
_entity.id
_entity.type
_entity.pdbx_description
1 polymer ?
#
loop_
_entity_poly.entity_id
_entity_poly.type
_entity_poly.pdbx_seq_one_letter_code
_entity_poly.pdbx_strand_id
1 'polypeptide(L)'
;MIRESAERSRERLGVDRLDLLYAHIEDRTVPPHETVEGFAELVAEGTVGLLGVSNHAIWRVERARAIAAAAGLPGYEVLQYQHSHLRPRFDMPDAFFKEGSLGHAGAELLSYLGAEPGLTLVAYSPLLGGAYVREDKPVPPDYNHPGTPARLAVLREVAEETGASVNQVVLAWQIGGPLPVIPLTGASSVAQLEENLAAVDLELTEDQRTRLNAAH
;
A
#
# COMPACT_ATOMS: atom_id res chain seq x y z
N MET A 1 14.00 6.19 -20.16
CA MET A 1 12.56 6.11 -19.81
C MET A 1 12.28 6.72 -18.44
N ILE A 2 12.98 6.30 -17.36
CA ILE A 2 12.75 6.82 -15.99
C ILE A 2 12.95 8.34 -15.91
N ARG A 3 14.07 8.85 -16.42
CA ARG A 3 14.40 10.30 -16.47
C ARG A 3 13.32 11.14 -17.15
N GLU A 4 12.99 10.79 -18.40
CA GLU A 4 11.94 11.49 -19.17
C GLU A 4 10.58 11.45 -18.45
N SER A 5 10.25 10.33 -17.82
CA SER A 5 9.00 10.22 -17.03
C SER A 5 9.01 11.13 -15.81
N ALA A 6 10.14 11.25 -15.10
CA ALA A 6 10.30 12.13 -13.95
C ALA A 6 10.23 13.61 -14.35
N GLU A 7 10.94 14.01 -15.41
CA GLU A 7 10.91 15.38 -15.95
C GLU A 7 9.49 15.79 -16.35
N ARG A 8 8.80 14.93 -17.11
CA ARG A 8 7.43 15.17 -17.53
C ARG A 8 6.44 15.21 -16.36
N SER A 9 6.67 14.44 -15.31
CA SER A 9 5.85 14.48 -14.09
C SER A 9 6.05 15.79 -13.34
N ARG A 10 7.29 16.23 -13.19
CA ARG A 10 7.65 17.53 -12.59
C ARG A 10 7.02 18.70 -13.32
N GLU A 11 7.12 18.71 -14.64
CA GLU A 11 6.53 19.77 -15.49
C GLU A 11 5.01 19.85 -15.28
N ARG A 12 4.31 18.71 -15.29
CA ARG A 12 2.84 18.67 -15.11
C ARG A 12 2.41 19.07 -13.70
N LEU A 13 3.18 18.68 -12.69
CA LEU A 13 2.90 19.01 -11.29
C LEU A 13 3.35 20.45 -10.94
N GLY A 14 4.18 21.08 -11.77
CA GLY A 14 4.73 22.40 -11.51
C GLY A 14 5.70 22.43 -10.33
N VAL A 15 6.48 21.34 -10.14
CA VAL A 15 7.40 21.19 -9.00
C VAL A 15 8.84 20.94 -9.43
N ASP A 16 9.78 21.47 -8.65
CA ASP A 16 11.21 21.31 -8.91
C ASP A 16 11.77 19.96 -8.45
N ARG A 17 11.09 19.29 -7.54
CA ARG A 17 11.49 17.99 -6.99
C ARG A 17 10.27 17.11 -6.77
N LEU A 18 10.44 15.82 -7.04
CA LEU A 18 9.48 14.79 -6.64
C LEU A 18 9.93 14.24 -5.28
N ASP A 19 9.10 14.37 -4.25
CA ASP A 19 9.46 13.86 -2.91
C ASP A 19 9.62 12.33 -2.91
N LEU A 20 8.83 11.64 -3.73
CA LEU A 20 8.84 10.18 -3.87
C LEU A 20 8.53 9.81 -5.33
N LEU A 21 9.35 8.94 -5.92
CA LEU A 21 9.11 8.37 -7.25
C LEU A 21 9.03 6.84 -7.18
N TYR A 22 7.98 6.27 -7.78
CA TYR A 22 7.75 4.83 -7.79
C TYR A 22 8.17 4.16 -9.10
N ALA A 23 8.83 3.01 -9.00
CA ALA A 23 8.76 1.97 -10.01
C ALA A 23 7.38 1.27 -9.89
N HIS A 24 6.44 1.55 -10.81
CA HIS A 24 5.01 1.29 -10.58
C HIS A 24 4.54 -0.15 -10.89
N ILE A 25 5.10 -0.77 -11.94
CA ILE A 25 4.87 -2.17 -12.33
C ILE A 25 6.19 -2.69 -12.87
N GLU A 26 6.46 -3.96 -12.63
CA GLU A 26 7.71 -4.59 -13.03
C GLU A 26 7.85 -4.65 -14.55
N ASP A 27 8.88 -3.99 -15.08
CA ASP A 27 9.36 -4.24 -16.44
C ASP A 27 10.39 -5.37 -16.41
N ARG A 28 9.98 -6.55 -16.90
CA ARG A 28 10.85 -7.74 -16.95
C ARG A 28 11.84 -7.72 -18.11
N THR A 29 11.72 -6.76 -19.02
CA THR A 29 12.64 -6.62 -20.16
C THR A 29 13.89 -5.81 -19.79
N VAL A 30 13.83 -5.04 -18.69
CA VAL A 30 14.94 -4.22 -18.21
C VAL A 30 15.71 -4.96 -17.10
N PRO A 31 17.05 -5.09 -17.22
CA PRO A 31 17.89 -5.60 -16.15
C PRO A 31 17.76 -4.76 -14.86
N PRO A 32 17.71 -5.37 -13.66
CA PRO A 32 17.48 -4.62 -12.42
C PRO A 32 18.51 -3.51 -12.13
N HIS A 33 19.79 -3.71 -12.53
CA HIS A 33 20.85 -2.74 -12.28
C HIS A 33 20.63 -1.42 -13.04
N GLU A 34 20.14 -1.48 -14.28
CA GLU A 34 19.83 -0.28 -15.07
C GLU A 34 18.74 0.56 -14.40
N THR A 35 17.72 -0.08 -13.83
CA THR A 35 16.68 0.61 -13.06
C THR A 35 17.28 1.25 -11.81
N VAL A 36 18.08 0.51 -11.04
CA VAL A 36 18.72 1.02 -9.81
C VAL A 36 19.61 2.23 -10.11
N GLU A 37 20.47 2.15 -11.12
CA GLU A 37 21.35 3.24 -11.53
C GLU A 37 20.56 4.47 -12.00
N GLY A 38 19.54 4.26 -12.84
CA GLY A 38 18.69 5.35 -13.35
C GLY A 38 17.92 6.08 -12.25
N PHE A 39 17.44 5.38 -11.23
CA PHE A 39 16.86 6.02 -10.05
C PHE A 39 17.90 6.74 -9.20
N ALA A 40 19.08 6.15 -9.02
CA ALA A 40 20.16 6.75 -8.25
C ALA A 40 20.67 8.07 -8.86
N GLU A 41 20.75 8.16 -10.19
CA GLU A 41 21.07 9.42 -10.88
C GLU A 41 20.07 10.54 -10.53
N LEU A 42 18.77 10.24 -10.53
CA LEU A 42 17.74 11.23 -10.21
C LEU A 42 17.81 11.71 -8.75
N VAL A 43 18.21 10.82 -7.83
CA VAL A 43 18.46 11.19 -6.44
C VAL A 43 19.72 12.05 -6.32
N ALA A 44 20.80 11.67 -7.01
CA ALA A 44 22.06 12.42 -7.00
C ALA A 44 21.90 13.85 -7.55
N GLU A 45 21.03 14.03 -8.54
CA GLU A 45 20.66 15.34 -9.10
C GLU A 45 19.73 16.17 -8.21
N GLY A 46 19.17 15.57 -7.15
CA GLY A 46 18.16 16.20 -6.29
C GLY A 46 16.77 16.28 -6.93
N THR A 47 16.57 15.66 -8.10
CA THR A 47 15.28 15.60 -8.82
C THR A 47 14.25 14.77 -8.05
N VAL A 48 14.70 13.74 -7.33
CA VAL A 48 13.88 12.82 -6.54
C VAL A 48 14.40 12.74 -5.11
N GLY A 49 13.49 12.66 -4.13
CA GLY A 49 13.83 12.38 -2.73
C GLY A 49 13.94 10.88 -2.43
N LEU A 50 12.80 10.28 -2.09
CA LEU A 50 12.66 8.88 -1.73
C LEU A 50 12.40 8.03 -2.98
N LEU A 51 12.82 6.78 -2.91
CA LEU A 51 12.55 5.79 -3.94
C LEU A 51 11.49 4.81 -3.49
N GLY A 52 10.49 4.59 -4.35
CA GLY A 52 9.41 3.66 -4.10
C GLY A 52 9.32 2.55 -5.14
N VAL A 53 8.64 1.48 -4.77
CA VAL A 53 8.29 0.38 -5.67
C VAL A 53 6.86 -0.06 -5.42
N SER A 54 6.13 -0.42 -6.48
CA SER A 54 4.74 -0.83 -6.39
C SER A 54 4.52 -2.11 -7.17
N ASN A 55 3.80 -3.06 -6.60
CA ASN A 55 3.38 -4.30 -7.26
C ASN A 55 4.52 -5.14 -7.90
N HIS A 56 5.71 -5.13 -7.30
CA HIS A 56 6.80 -6.02 -7.68
C HIS A 56 6.78 -7.29 -6.82
N ALA A 57 7.33 -8.38 -7.34
CA ALA A 57 7.59 -9.54 -6.49
C ALA A 57 8.65 -9.19 -5.42
N ILE A 58 8.43 -9.62 -4.17
CA ILE A 58 9.30 -9.25 -3.03
C ILE A 58 10.77 -9.62 -3.29
N TRP A 59 11.03 -10.79 -3.87
CA TRP A 59 12.40 -11.21 -4.19
C TRP A 59 13.10 -10.31 -5.22
N ARG A 60 12.34 -9.58 -6.05
CA ARG A 60 12.89 -8.58 -6.99
C ARG A 60 13.08 -7.23 -6.34
N VAL A 61 12.19 -6.84 -5.42
CA VAL A 61 12.41 -5.68 -4.54
C VAL A 61 13.72 -5.87 -3.80
N GLU A 62 13.90 -7.01 -3.13
CA GLU A 62 15.11 -7.31 -2.38
C GLU A 62 16.35 -7.41 -3.29
N ARG A 63 16.24 -8.01 -4.48
CA ARG A 63 17.35 -8.03 -5.44
C ARG A 63 17.80 -6.63 -5.84
N ALA A 64 16.86 -5.72 -6.10
CA ALA A 64 17.18 -4.33 -6.45
C ALA A 64 17.82 -3.59 -5.27
N ARG A 65 17.29 -3.76 -4.05
CA ARG A 65 17.88 -3.20 -2.83
C ARG A 65 19.31 -3.72 -2.59
N ALA A 66 19.55 -5.02 -2.79
CA ALA A 66 20.87 -5.62 -2.66
C ALA A 66 21.87 -5.07 -3.69
N ILE A 67 21.44 -4.87 -4.94
CA ILE A 67 22.27 -4.23 -5.98
C ILE A 67 22.62 -2.80 -5.60
N ALA A 68 21.63 -2.01 -5.16
CA ALA A 68 21.85 -0.63 -4.73
C ALA A 68 22.84 -0.57 -3.55
N ALA A 69 22.63 -1.41 -2.53
CA ALA A 69 23.51 -1.48 -1.36
C ALA A 69 24.95 -1.88 -1.74
N ALA A 70 25.13 -2.87 -2.61
CA ALA A 70 26.45 -3.30 -3.07
C ALA A 70 27.19 -2.21 -3.87
N ALA A 71 26.46 -1.35 -4.57
CA ALA A 71 27.00 -0.23 -5.33
C ALA A 71 27.12 1.08 -4.51
N GLY A 72 26.65 1.09 -3.25
CA GLY A 72 26.59 2.32 -2.44
C GLY A 72 25.57 3.35 -2.96
N LEU A 73 24.53 2.89 -3.66
CA LEU A 73 23.46 3.72 -4.24
C LEU A 73 22.21 3.71 -3.36
N PRO A 74 21.33 4.74 -3.46
CA PRO A 74 20.04 4.73 -2.80
C PRO A 74 19.16 3.57 -3.29
N GLY A 75 18.49 2.91 -2.34
CA GLY A 75 17.56 1.81 -2.61
C GLY A 75 16.11 2.20 -2.37
N TYR A 76 15.18 1.27 -2.61
CA TYR A 76 13.76 1.50 -2.29
C TYR A 76 13.52 1.58 -0.78
N GLU A 77 12.71 2.55 -0.39
CA GLU A 77 12.31 2.85 1.00
C GLU A 77 10.79 2.76 1.19
N VAL A 78 10.01 2.92 0.11
CA VAL A 78 8.55 2.92 0.15
C VAL A 78 7.97 1.83 -0.74
N LEU A 79 7.16 0.95 -0.18
CA LEU A 79 6.51 -0.14 -0.90
C LEU A 79 5.01 0.18 -1.01
N GLN A 80 4.48 0.27 -2.22
CA GLN A 80 3.07 0.56 -2.46
C GLN A 80 2.33 -0.69 -2.94
N TYR A 81 1.39 -1.18 -2.13
CA TYR A 81 0.63 -2.41 -2.40
C TYR A 81 -0.81 -2.27 -1.91
N GLN A 82 -1.72 -3.04 -2.47
CA GLN A 82 -3.10 -3.09 -2.04
C GLN A 82 -3.17 -3.73 -0.67
N HIS A 83 -3.72 -3.01 0.29
CA HIS A 83 -3.89 -3.53 1.65
C HIS A 83 -5.16 -2.98 2.27
N SER A 84 -6.00 -3.88 2.77
CA SER A 84 -7.30 -3.58 3.36
C SER A 84 -7.54 -4.50 4.57
N HIS A 85 -8.55 -4.20 5.39
CA HIS A 85 -8.92 -5.08 6.50
C HIS A 85 -9.44 -6.43 5.99
N LEU A 86 -10.25 -6.46 4.92
CA LEU A 86 -10.59 -7.70 4.25
C LEU A 86 -9.35 -8.33 3.62
N ARG A 87 -9.32 -9.67 3.59
CA ARG A 87 -8.19 -10.41 3.03
C ARG A 87 -8.50 -10.77 1.57
N PRO A 88 -7.57 -10.52 0.63
CA PRO A 88 -7.75 -10.93 -0.74
C PRO A 88 -7.41 -12.41 -0.92
N ARG A 89 -7.93 -12.97 -2.00
CA ARG A 89 -7.47 -14.20 -2.62
C ARG A 89 -6.27 -13.90 -3.51
N PHE A 90 -5.16 -14.58 -3.25
CA PHE A 90 -3.92 -14.41 -4.02
C PHE A 90 -3.89 -15.30 -5.28
N ASP A 91 -4.74 -16.31 -5.35
CA ASP A 91 -4.86 -17.25 -6.48
C ASP A 91 -5.68 -16.71 -7.66
N MET A 92 -5.95 -15.40 -7.66
CA MET A 92 -6.72 -14.71 -8.68
C MET A 92 -5.76 -13.97 -9.64
N PRO A 93 -5.54 -14.46 -10.86
CA PRO A 93 -4.73 -13.77 -11.84
C PRO A 93 -5.46 -12.57 -12.45
N ASP A 94 -4.69 -11.59 -12.94
CA ASP A 94 -5.21 -10.41 -13.64
C ASP A 94 -4.34 -10.05 -14.85
N ALA A 95 -4.60 -8.89 -15.46
CA ALA A 95 -3.88 -8.42 -16.64
C ALA A 95 -2.37 -8.17 -16.40
N PHE A 96 -1.98 -7.88 -15.16
CA PHE A 96 -0.61 -7.59 -14.75
C PHE A 96 0.07 -8.81 -14.13
N PHE A 97 -0.69 -9.68 -13.44
CA PHE A 97 -0.15 -10.84 -12.73
C PHE A 97 -0.84 -12.14 -13.15
N LYS A 98 -0.18 -12.89 -14.04
CA LYS A 98 -0.75 -14.10 -14.66
C LYS A 98 -0.75 -15.31 -13.73
N GLU A 99 0.15 -15.35 -12.76
CA GLU A 99 0.33 -16.47 -11.83
C GLU A 99 -0.44 -16.28 -10.50
N GLY A 100 -1.09 -15.13 -10.30
CA GLY A 100 -1.76 -14.75 -9.05
C GLY A 100 -1.38 -13.33 -8.64
N SER A 101 -2.14 -12.72 -7.74
CA SER A 101 -2.02 -11.29 -7.48
C SER A 101 -0.78 -10.93 -6.65
N LEU A 102 0.20 -10.27 -7.27
CA LEU A 102 1.38 -9.68 -6.60
C LEU A 102 1.14 -8.24 -6.15
N GLY A 103 0.03 -7.62 -6.53
CA GLY A 103 -0.34 -6.26 -6.13
C GLY A 103 -0.84 -6.16 -4.69
N HIS A 104 -1.14 -7.29 -4.04
CA HIS A 104 -1.64 -7.33 -2.68
C HIS A 104 -0.54 -7.48 -1.62
N ALA A 105 -0.71 -6.82 -0.48
CA ALA A 105 0.12 -7.03 0.70
C ALA A 105 -0.24 -8.35 1.40
N GLY A 106 0.38 -9.43 0.92
CA GLY A 106 0.27 -10.77 1.51
C GLY A 106 1.21 -11.01 2.68
N ALA A 107 1.10 -12.21 3.27
CA ALA A 107 1.87 -12.59 4.48
C ALA A 107 3.38 -12.43 4.30
N GLU A 108 3.92 -12.82 3.14
CA GLU A 108 5.35 -12.65 2.82
C GLU A 108 5.77 -11.17 2.83
N LEU A 109 4.97 -10.27 2.24
CA LEU A 109 5.31 -8.85 2.19
C LEU A 109 5.24 -8.23 3.59
N LEU A 110 4.21 -8.56 4.36
CA LEU A 110 4.04 -8.05 5.72
C LEU A 110 5.15 -8.58 6.65
N SER A 111 5.55 -9.84 6.49
CA SER A 111 6.70 -10.43 7.19
C SER A 111 8.01 -9.73 6.83
N TYR A 112 8.23 -9.48 5.53
CA TYR A 112 9.40 -8.73 5.05
C TYR A 112 9.45 -7.31 5.62
N LEU A 113 8.34 -6.57 5.59
CA LEU A 113 8.24 -5.24 6.22
C LEU A 113 8.53 -5.28 7.72
N GLY A 114 8.09 -6.34 8.42
CA GLY A 114 8.39 -6.52 9.85
C GLY A 114 9.86 -6.79 10.15
N ALA A 115 10.60 -7.35 9.19
CA ALA A 115 12.05 -7.58 9.30
C ALA A 115 12.88 -6.35 8.88
N GLU A 116 12.29 -5.42 8.13
CA GLU A 116 12.97 -4.29 7.50
C GLU A 116 12.40 -2.95 8.02
N PRO A 117 12.80 -2.49 9.23
CA PRO A 117 12.20 -1.33 9.90
C PRO A 117 12.40 0.01 9.17
N GLY A 118 13.29 0.05 8.17
CA GLY A 118 13.48 1.22 7.31
C GLY A 118 12.48 1.32 6.15
N LEU A 119 11.62 0.31 5.94
CA LEU A 119 10.65 0.28 4.86
C LEU A 119 9.26 0.73 5.35
N THR A 120 8.56 1.50 4.52
CA THR A 120 7.17 1.92 4.77
C THR A 120 6.23 1.30 3.76
N LEU A 121 5.08 0.79 4.22
CA LEU A 121 4.00 0.37 3.33
C LEU A 121 3.05 1.53 3.06
N VAL A 122 2.90 1.92 1.80
CA VAL A 122 1.78 2.76 1.35
C VAL A 122 0.67 1.86 0.85
N ALA A 123 -0.41 1.78 1.63
CA ALA A 123 -1.55 0.90 1.35
C ALA A 123 -2.52 1.59 0.39
N TYR A 124 -2.56 1.19 -0.88
CA TYR A 124 -3.57 1.72 -1.81
C TYR A 124 -4.89 0.95 -1.71
N SER A 125 -5.99 1.63 -2.09
CA SER A 125 -7.35 1.11 -2.01
C SER A 125 -7.75 0.51 -0.64
N PRO A 126 -7.40 1.14 0.50
CA PRO A 126 -7.64 0.55 1.82
C PRO A 126 -9.14 0.37 2.12
N LEU A 127 -9.99 1.21 1.53
CA LEU A 127 -11.44 1.15 1.67
C LEU A 127 -12.15 0.41 0.53
N LEU A 128 -11.40 -0.27 -0.36
CA LEU A 128 -11.94 -1.01 -1.51
C LEU A 128 -12.89 -0.14 -2.37
N GLY A 129 -12.54 1.14 -2.49
CA GLY A 129 -13.33 2.17 -3.17
C GLY A 129 -14.74 2.40 -2.60
N GLY A 130 -14.98 2.05 -1.34
CA GLY A 130 -16.24 2.24 -0.61
C GLY A 130 -17.06 0.97 -0.38
N ALA A 131 -16.56 -0.20 -0.77
CA ALA A 131 -17.31 -1.47 -0.68
C ALA A 131 -17.68 -1.89 0.76
N TYR A 132 -17.07 -1.26 1.77
CA TYR A 132 -17.43 -1.47 3.17
C TYR A 132 -18.81 -0.90 3.55
N VAL A 133 -19.25 0.18 2.87
CA VAL A 133 -20.42 0.97 3.30
C VAL A 133 -21.40 1.29 2.17
N ARG A 134 -20.97 1.23 0.90
CA ARG A 134 -21.80 1.57 -0.25
C ARG A 134 -22.58 0.35 -0.75
N GLU A 135 -23.90 0.44 -0.73
CA GLU A 135 -24.78 -0.62 -1.26
C GLU A 135 -24.59 -0.84 -2.77
N ASP A 136 -24.30 0.23 -3.52
CA ASP A 136 -24.07 0.18 -4.96
C ASP A 136 -22.70 -0.38 -5.34
N LYS A 137 -21.85 -0.69 -4.36
CA LYS A 137 -20.50 -1.19 -4.57
C LYS A 137 -20.28 -2.50 -3.83
N PRO A 138 -20.45 -3.66 -4.50
CA PRO A 138 -20.23 -4.95 -3.85
C PRO A 138 -18.76 -5.15 -3.47
N VAL A 139 -18.53 -6.03 -2.50
CA VAL A 139 -17.19 -6.51 -2.16
C VAL A 139 -16.54 -7.11 -3.42
N PRO A 140 -15.31 -6.68 -3.78
CA PRO A 140 -14.66 -7.17 -4.99
C PRO A 140 -14.44 -8.71 -4.95
N PRO A 141 -14.43 -9.41 -6.11
CA PRO A 141 -14.42 -10.87 -6.16
C PRO A 141 -13.23 -11.54 -5.45
N ASP A 142 -12.06 -10.92 -5.50
CA ASP A 142 -10.85 -11.32 -4.79
C ASP A 142 -11.02 -11.26 -3.26
N TYR A 143 -11.89 -10.41 -2.74
CA TYR A 143 -12.23 -10.35 -1.31
C TYR A 143 -13.52 -11.12 -0.97
N ASN A 144 -14.15 -11.80 -1.93
CA ASN A 144 -15.40 -12.52 -1.69
C ASN A 144 -15.13 -14.02 -1.47
N HIS A 145 -14.94 -14.40 -0.21
CA HIS A 145 -14.70 -15.78 0.20
C HIS A 145 -15.33 -16.05 1.60
N PRO A 146 -15.37 -17.30 2.09
CA PRO A 146 -16.12 -17.65 3.31
C PRO A 146 -15.73 -16.90 4.58
N GLY A 147 -14.54 -16.31 4.63
CA GLY A 147 -14.04 -15.54 5.76
C GLY A 147 -14.44 -14.07 5.79
N THR A 148 -14.88 -13.55 4.65
CA THR A 148 -15.25 -12.15 4.49
C THR A 148 -16.42 -11.74 5.40
N PRO A 149 -17.51 -12.52 5.52
CA PRO A 149 -18.63 -12.15 6.39
C PRO A 149 -18.23 -12.01 7.86
N ALA A 150 -17.38 -12.91 8.37
CA ALA A 150 -16.92 -12.85 9.76
C ALA A 150 -16.06 -11.60 10.02
N ARG A 151 -15.17 -11.25 9.08
CA ARG A 151 -14.38 -10.01 9.18
C ARG A 151 -15.24 -8.75 9.15
N LEU A 152 -16.26 -8.72 8.28
CA LEU A 152 -17.22 -7.61 8.23
C LEU A 152 -18.05 -7.48 9.51
N ALA A 153 -18.46 -8.60 10.12
CA ALA A 153 -19.21 -8.59 11.37
C ALA A 153 -18.39 -7.96 12.50
N VAL A 154 -17.17 -8.45 12.74
CA VAL A 154 -16.28 -7.90 13.78
C VAL A 154 -15.96 -6.43 13.51
N LEU A 155 -15.75 -6.06 12.25
CA LEU A 155 -15.49 -4.66 11.89
C LEU A 155 -16.67 -3.74 12.25
N ARG A 156 -17.91 -4.20 12.06
CA ARG A 156 -19.11 -3.44 12.44
C ARG A 156 -19.29 -3.37 13.96
N GLU A 157 -19.04 -4.47 14.68
CA GLU A 157 -19.07 -4.47 16.15
C GLU A 157 -18.08 -3.44 16.73
N VAL A 158 -16.84 -3.41 16.24
CA VAL A 158 -15.84 -2.44 16.71
C VAL A 158 -16.22 -1.00 16.32
N ALA A 159 -16.83 -0.79 15.16
CA ALA A 159 -17.36 0.52 14.79
C ALA A 159 -18.46 0.98 15.76
N GLU A 160 -19.38 0.10 16.13
CA GLU A 160 -20.42 0.39 17.13
C GLU A 160 -19.83 0.70 18.51
N GLU A 161 -18.84 -0.07 18.98
CA GLU A 161 -18.19 0.14 20.28
C GLU A 161 -17.43 1.47 20.36
N THR A 162 -16.79 1.89 19.27
CA THR A 162 -16.00 3.12 19.20
C THR A 162 -16.84 4.35 18.88
N GLY A 163 -18.07 4.16 18.36
CA GLY A 163 -18.88 5.23 17.78
C GLY A 163 -18.31 5.79 16.46
N ALA A 164 -17.27 5.17 15.91
CA ALA A 164 -16.65 5.56 14.67
C ALA A 164 -17.35 4.92 13.46
N SER A 165 -17.08 5.43 12.26
CA SER A 165 -17.52 4.78 11.04
C SER A 165 -16.69 3.51 10.75
N VAL A 166 -17.27 2.59 9.97
CA VAL A 166 -16.56 1.40 9.50
C VAL A 166 -15.26 1.78 8.76
N ASN A 167 -15.28 2.85 7.95
CA ASN A 167 -14.09 3.30 7.23
C ASN A 167 -13.02 3.82 8.20
N GLN A 168 -13.43 4.56 9.24
CA GLN A 168 -12.51 5.05 10.27
C GLN A 168 -11.82 3.90 11.00
N VAL A 169 -12.57 2.85 11.37
CA VAL A 169 -11.98 1.66 12.00
C VAL A 169 -10.97 0.97 11.07
N VAL A 170 -11.27 0.83 9.77
CA VAL A 170 -10.32 0.24 8.81
C VAL A 170 -9.02 1.05 8.72
N LEU A 171 -9.13 2.38 8.62
CA LEU A 171 -7.97 3.27 8.51
C LEU A 171 -7.15 3.29 9.82
N ALA A 172 -7.81 3.43 10.98
CA ALA A 172 -7.17 3.41 12.29
C ALA A 172 -6.51 2.06 12.62
N TRP A 173 -7.10 0.96 12.12
CA TRP A 173 -6.49 -0.37 12.20
C TRP A 173 -5.16 -0.42 11.46
N GLN A 174 -5.07 0.17 10.26
CA GLN A 174 -3.81 0.26 9.51
C GLN A 174 -2.79 1.19 10.16
N ILE A 175 -3.20 2.42 10.50
CA ILE A 175 -2.30 3.46 11.03
C ILE A 175 -1.65 3.04 12.35
N GLY A 176 -2.44 2.52 13.30
CA GLY A 176 -1.94 2.11 14.61
C GLY A 176 -1.48 0.64 14.67
N GLY A 177 -1.23 0.01 13.53
CA GLY A 177 -0.71 -1.35 13.45
C GLY A 177 0.77 -1.44 13.87
N PRO A 178 1.32 -2.67 13.99
CA PRO A 178 2.73 -2.86 14.33
C PRO A 178 3.70 -2.53 13.17
N LEU A 179 3.18 -2.43 11.94
CA LEU A 179 3.96 -2.06 10.76
C LEU A 179 3.73 -0.58 10.43
N PRO A 180 4.74 0.13 9.89
CA PRO A 180 4.57 1.50 9.40
C PRO A 180 3.73 1.50 8.11
N VAL A 181 2.41 1.61 8.26
CA VAL A 181 1.45 1.65 7.14
C VAL A 181 0.86 3.05 6.98
N ILE A 182 0.95 3.60 5.78
CA ILE A 182 0.30 4.85 5.38
C ILE A 182 -0.86 4.49 4.43
N PRO A 183 -2.14 4.56 4.88
CA PRO A 183 -3.28 4.35 4.00
C PRO A 183 -3.42 5.49 2.98
N LEU A 184 -3.38 5.14 1.69
CA LEU A 184 -3.71 6.06 0.60
C LEU A 184 -5.22 5.98 0.32
N THR A 185 -5.97 6.83 1.02
CA THR A 185 -7.43 6.93 0.86
C THR A 185 -7.83 8.02 -0.14
N GLY A 186 -8.90 7.77 -0.88
CA GLY A 186 -9.52 8.75 -1.77
C GLY A 186 -10.84 9.26 -1.21
N ALA A 187 -11.17 10.52 -1.51
CA ALA A 187 -12.44 11.13 -1.16
C ALA A 187 -12.97 11.92 -2.37
N SER A 188 -14.27 11.82 -2.64
CA SER A 188 -14.95 12.61 -3.68
C SER A 188 -15.86 13.71 -3.10
N SER A 189 -15.84 13.89 -1.78
CA SER A 189 -16.50 15.00 -1.09
C SER A 189 -15.68 15.44 0.13
N VAL A 190 -15.90 16.67 0.58
CA VAL A 190 -15.25 17.19 1.81
C VAL A 190 -15.67 16.36 3.03
N ALA A 191 -16.93 15.97 3.13
CA ALA A 191 -17.41 15.13 4.24
C ALA A 191 -16.66 13.78 4.31
N GLN A 192 -16.38 13.14 3.17
CA GLN A 192 -15.58 11.91 3.14
C GLN A 192 -14.11 12.16 3.54
N LEU A 193 -13.56 13.31 3.16
CA LEU A 193 -12.21 13.69 3.57
C LEU A 193 -12.15 13.89 5.08
N GLU A 194 -13.09 14.64 5.66
CA GLU A 194 -13.19 14.86 7.11
C GLU A 194 -13.39 13.55 7.88
N GLU A 195 -14.28 12.68 7.40
CA GLU A 195 -14.48 11.33 7.96
C GLU A 195 -13.16 10.53 7.98
N ASN A 196 -12.46 10.48 6.85
CA ASN A 196 -11.21 9.74 6.73
C ASN A 196 -10.10 10.32 7.61
N LEU A 197 -10.00 11.65 7.73
CA LEU A 197 -8.99 12.31 8.55
C LEU A 197 -9.19 12.05 10.05
N ALA A 198 -10.44 12.00 10.51
CA ALA A 198 -10.77 11.69 11.90
C ALA A 198 -10.35 10.26 12.31
N ALA A 199 -10.01 9.38 11.37
CA ALA A 199 -9.45 8.06 11.69
C ALA A 199 -8.05 8.13 12.34
N VAL A 200 -7.31 9.23 12.14
CA VAL A 200 -5.97 9.43 12.71
C VAL A 200 -6.03 9.53 14.24
N ASP A 201 -7.11 10.08 14.77
CA ASP A 201 -7.32 10.27 16.22
C ASP A 201 -7.99 9.06 16.89
N LEU A 202 -8.37 8.04 16.14
CA LEU A 202 -9.06 6.86 16.66
C LEU A 202 -8.06 5.82 17.19
N GLU A 203 -7.99 5.70 18.51
CA GLU A 203 -7.20 4.66 19.18
C GLU A 203 -8.02 3.38 19.41
N LEU A 204 -7.75 2.34 18.61
CA LEU A 204 -8.31 1.01 18.86
C LEU A 204 -7.61 0.32 20.03
N THR A 205 -8.41 -0.20 20.97
CA THR A 205 -7.90 -0.98 22.11
C THR A 205 -7.21 -2.28 21.67
N GLU A 206 -6.39 -2.86 22.55
CA GLU A 206 -5.73 -4.14 22.29
C GLU A 206 -6.73 -5.28 22.00
N ASP A 207 -7.86 -5.30 22.72
CA ASP A 207 -8.94 -6.28 22.50
C ASP A 207 -9.56 -6.11 21.10
N GLN A 208 -9.93 -4.89 20.73
CA GLN A 208 -10.50 -4.59 19.41
C GLN A 208 -9.54 -4.96 18.29
N ARG A 209 -8.25 -4.64 18.43
CA ARG A 209 -7.22 -5.05 17.46
C ARG A 209 -7.09 -6.56 17.36
N THR A 210 -7.07 -7.26 18.49
CA THR A 210 -7.00 -8.72 18.55
C THR A 210 -8.18 -9.35 17.81
N ARG A 211 -9.41 -8.88 18.07
CA ARG A 211 -10.63 -9.34 17.39
C ARG A 211 -10.57 -9.09 15.87
N LEU A 212 -10.18 -7.88 15.45
CA LEU A 212 -10.05 -7.53 14.02
C LEU A 212 -9.01 -8.41 13.30
N ASN A 213 -7.92 -8.76 13.98
CA ASN A 213 -6.85 -9.59 13.42
C ASN A 213 -7.24 -11.07 13.32
N ALA A 214 -7.95 -11.59 14.33
CA ALA A 214 -8.31 -13.00 14.47
C ALA A 214 -9.57 -13.42 13.69
N ALA A 215 -10.32 -12.49 13.11
CA ALA A 215 -11.49 -12.83 12.30
C ALA A 215 -11.09 -13.53 10.98
N HIS A 216 -11.66 -14.71 10.71
CA HIS A 216 -11.29 -15.59 9.60
C HIS A 216 -12.46 -16.13 8.81
#